data_AF-A0A965NND5-F1
#
_entry.id   AF-A0A965NND5-F1
#
_cell.length_a   1.000
_cell.length_b   1.000
_cell.length_c   1.000
_cell.angle_alpha   90.00
_cell.angle_beta   90.00
_cell.angle_gamma   90.00
#
_symmetry.space_group_name_H-M   'P 1'
#
loop_
_entity.id
_entity.type
_entity.pdbx_description
1 polymer ?
#
loop_
_entity_poly.entity_id
_entity_poly.type
_entity_poly.pdbx_seq_one_letter_code
_entity_poly.pdbx_strand_id
1 'polypeptide(L)'
;MRTLCAFLFATSVAFAAVPPEEITPTKKAPFVPPPEAARGELNDAIKAYMSKEPGTFGAHAAAQDFPGIVEAKERVARTVAYDSNLVHRWDTTAGNAPNLATGPDAWQETGLYAAPGEVVIVKVASIPENRVVKVIVGCHRDSLFKLEKWNRFPVIARTFELKVGENKIANAFGGQLFIQSSHKDWRKPVKASPSTPLQFSNAVAMPTYVLGKDSPESWMKAKQLPAPWVTLVGKQVILHVQASEVKKLADPKGLLEWWDKAMALEDDLVGLVRLAPERVVPDRQISAGFMHSGYPFMCWIDPSQKDSIDLPKLTKEGNWGFFHELGHNHQRTTWTFDGQTEVTCNLFSLYVMEKLVGKPQGKGHPAMEKLDEMLAKRFAAEPNKGPFEQLATFVVLIRAHGWGPLRETLRSYAKDATPKSATKEQLQSIFAERYGKAAKADVSDYFEKMGYHVESTAKASLKGLPAFKPTLPTPAK
;
A
#
# COMPACT_ATOMS: atom_id res chain seq x y z
N MET A 1 28.53 -46.80 -40.12
CA MET A 1 29.77 -45.99 -40.12
C MET A 1 29.39 -44.58 -39.65
N ARG A 2 29.78 -44.26 -38.41
CA ARG A 2 29.83 -42.94 -37.72
C ARG A 2 28.67 -41.95 -37.88
N THR A 3 27.78 -42.00 -36.89
CA THR A 3 26.91 -40.90 -36.43
C THR A 3 27.80 -39.80 -35.83
N LEU A 4 27.76 -38.58 -36.39
CA LEU A 4 28.45 -37.42 -35.85
C LEU A 4 27.57 -36.80 -34.75
N CYS A 5 27.93 -37.03 -33.49
CA CYS A 5 27.37 -36.31 -32.34
C CYS A 5 27.88 -34.86 -32.37
N ALA A 6 27.02 -33.91 -32.69
CA ALA A 6 27.29 -32.50 -32.49
C ALA A 6 27.10 -32.15 -31.01
N PHE A 7 28.21 -32.00 -30.28
CA PHE A 7 28.20 -31.39 -28.96
C PHE A 7 27.90 -29.89 -29.11
N LEU A 8 26.68 -29.49 -28.73
CA LEU A 8 26.34 -28.10 -28.45
C LEU A 8 27.09 -27.68 -27.18
N PHE A 9 28.25 -27.07 -27.35
CA PHE A 9 28.87 -26.28 -26.28
C PHE A 9 28.01 -25.03 -26.07
N ALA A 10 27.22 -25.04 -25.00
CA ALA A 10 26.69 -23.80 -24.44
C ALA A 10 27.90 -23.02 -23.89
N THR A 11 28.44 -22.11 -24.68
CA THR A 11 29.38 -21.11 -24.21
C THR A 11 28.64 -20.20 -23.25
N SER A 12 28.75 -20.49 -21.94
CA SER A 12 28.44 -19.50 -20.91
C SER A 12 29.44 -18.36 -21.09
N VAL A 13 29.03 -17.33 -21.84
CA VAL A 13 29.75 -16.06 -21.86
C VAL A 13 29.65 -15.55 -20.43
N ALA A 14 30.73 -15.70 -19.67
CA ALA A 14 30.87 -15.10 -18.36
C ALA A 14 30.82 -13.58 -18.58
N PHE A 15 29.64 -12.99 -18.40
CA PHE A 15 29.55 -11.55 -18.21
C PHE A 15 30.42 -11.24 -17.00
N ALA A 16 31.49 -10.46 -17.19
CA ALA A 16 32.18 -9.87 -16.06
C ALA A 16 31.10 -9.15 -15.23
N ALA A 17 30.88 -9.61 -14.00
CA ALA A 17 29.81 -9.09 -13.17
C ALA A 17 30.10 -7.62 -12.89
N VAL A 18 29.23 -6.73 -13.38
CA VAL A 18 29.32 -5.29 -13.12
C VAL A 18 29.30 -5.07 -11.61
N PRO A 19 30.33 -4.45 -11.00
CA PRO A 19 30.34 -4.18 -9.58
C PRO A 19 29.11 -3.36 -9.17
N PRO A 20 28.45 -3.66 -8.03
CA PRO A 20 27.29 -2.90 -7.57
C PRO A 20 27.51 -1.39 -7.55
N GLU A 21 28.70 -0.94 -7.17
CA GLU A 21 29.11 0.46 -7.13
C GLU A 21 29.04 1.19 -8.49
N GLU A 22 29.17 0.46 -9.60
CA GLU A 22 29.12 0.99 -10.97
C GLU A 22 27.70 1.01 -11.55
N ILE A 23 26.72 0.43 -10.84
CA ILE A 23 25.33 0.37 -11.30
C ILE A 23 24.64 1.70 -10.96
N THR A 24 24.72 2.67 -11.87
CA THR A 24 24.13 4.02 -11.70
C THR A 24 22.93 4.28 -12.62
N PRO A 25 21.84 3.50 -12.53
CA PRO A 25 20.67 3.65 -13.38
C PRO A 25 19.96 4.99 -13.15
N THR A 26 19.48 5.57 -14.25
CA THR A 26 18.63 6.76 -14.23
C THR A 26 17.39 6.54 -15.11
N LYS A 27 16.39 7.43 -15.03
CA LYS A 27 15.23 7.39 -15.95
C LYS A 27 15.65 7.57 -17.41
N LYS A 28 16.71 8.35 -17.67
CA LYS A 28 17.23 8.63 -19.03
C LYS A 28 18.17 7.54 -19.54
N ALA A 29 18.89 6.89 -18.63
CA ALA A 29 19.84 5.82 -18.92
C ALA A 29 19.59 4.65 -17.95
N PRO A 30 18.60 3.80 -18.23
CA PRO A 30 18.30 2.66 -17.39
C PRO A 30 19.39 1.59 -17.51
N PHE A 31 19.65 0.91 -16.39
CA PHE A 31 20.51 -0.28 -16.39
C PHE A 31 19.72 -1.50 -16.86
N VAL A 32 20.30 -2.26 -17.79
CA VAL A 32 19.72 -3.51 -18.30
C VAL A 32 20.53 -4.67 -17.69
N PRO A 33 19.99 -5.40 -16.69
CA PRO A 33 20.71 -6.52 -16.12
C PRO A 33 20.68 -7.72 -17.08
N PRO A 34 21.56 -8.73 -16.90
CA PRO A 34 21.46 -10.00 -17.62
C PRO A 34 20.07 -10.61 -17.51
N PRO A 35 19.62 -11.49 -18.42
CA PRO A 35 18.32 -12.16 -18.32
C PRO A 35 18.06 -12.78 -16.93
N GLU A 36 16.80 -12.91 -16.51
CA GLU A 36 16.45 -13.36 -15.14
C GLU A 36 17.15 -14.69 -14.77
N ALA A 37 17.24 -15.63 -15.72
CA ALA A 37 17.91 -16.92 -15.54
C ALA A 37 19.44 -16.82 -15.29
N ALA A 38 20.07 -15.69 -15.61
CA ALA A 38 21.52 -15.48 -15.55
C ALA A 38 21.97 -14.38 -14.59
N ARG A 39 21.05 -13.73 -13.85
CA ARG A 39 21.38 -12.59 -12.96
C ARG A 39 21.54 -12.96 -11.48
N GLY A 40 21.60 -14.23 -11.13
CA GLY A 40 21.71 -14.69 -9.73
C GLY A 40 22.91 -14.08 -9.00
N GLU A 41 24.11 -14.19 -9.60
CA GLU A 41 25.35 -13.65 -9.03
C GLU A 41 25.31 -12.12 -8.86
N LEU A 42 24.76 -11.39 -9.85
CA LEU A 42 24.56 -9.95 -9.77
C LEU A 42 23.62 -9.56 -8.62
N ASN A 43 22.50 -10.27 -8.49
CA ASN A 43 21.53 -10.03 -7.42
C ASN A 43 22.18 -10.27 -6.04
N ASP A 44 23.00 -11.32 -5.91
CA ASP A 44 23.69 -11.63 -4.66
C ASP A 44 24.81 -10.62 -4.35
N ALA A 45 25.56 -10.15 -5.36
CA ALA A 45 26.51 -9.06 -5.21
C ALA A 45 25.83 -7.77 -4.72
N ILE A 46 24.66 -7.43 -5.27
CA ILE A 46 23.88 -6.27 -4.82
C ILE A 46 23.37 -6.45 -3.39
N LYS A 47 22.84 -7.63 -3.03
CA LYS A 47 22.42 -7.92 -1.66
C LYS A 47 23.59 -7.82 -0.67
N ALA A 48 24.77 -8.32 -1.06
CA ALA A 48 25.99 -8.22 -0.28
C ALA A 48 26.42 -6.75 -0.11
N TYR A 49 26.39 -5.95 -1.19
CA TYR A 49 26.63 -4.51 -1.14
C TYR A 49 25.68 -3.81 -0.16
N MET A 50 24.38 -4.09 -0.25
CA MET A 50 23.36 -3.53 0.65
C MET A 50 23.46 -4.02 2.09
N SER A 51 24.26 -5.05 2.36
CA SER A 51 24.49 -5.62 3.68
C SER A 51 25.82 -5.17 4.31
N LYS A 52 26.65 -4.39 3.58
CA LYS A 52 27.93 -3.86 4.09
C LYS A 52 27.75 -3.13 5.43
N GLU A 53 28.76 -3.26 6.30
CA GLU A 53 28.75 -2.65 7.63
C GLU A 53 28.72 -1.11 7.52
N PRO A 54 27.85 -0.41 8.28
CA PRO A 54 27.84 1.04 8.34
C PRO A 54 29.24 1.64 8.62
N GLY A 55 29.68 2.56 7.76
CA GLY A 55 31.01 3.20 7.84
C GLY A 55 32.08 2.56 6.94
N THR A 56 31.76 1.46 6.25
CA THR A 56 32.67 0.80 5.28
C THR A 56 32.38 1.15 3.81
N PHE A 57 31.43 2.06 3.57
CA PHE A 57 31.03 2.52 2.25
C PHE A 57 30.66 4.01 2.30
N GLY A 58 30.76 4.68 1.16
CA GLY A 58 30.31 6.07 0.99
C GLY A 58 28.96 6.17 0.26
N ALA A 59 28.61 7.39 -0.15
CA ALA A 59 27.42 7.62 -0.97
C ALA A 59 27.54 6.86 -2.30
N HIS A 60 26.50 6.13 -2.68
CA HIS A 60 26.42 5.53 -4.00
C HIS A 60 26.10 6.62 -5.04
N ALA A 61 26.76 6.63 -6.20
CA ALA A 61 26.60 7.69 -7.20
C ALA A 61 25.14 7.87 -7.67
N ALA A 62 24.39 6.77 -7.85
CA ALA A 62 22.96 6.81 -8.17
C ALA A 62 22.08 7.57 -7.14
N ALA A 63 22.53 7.76 -5.89
CA ALA A 63 21.80 8.53 -4.88
C ALA A 63 21.59 9.99 -5.27
N GLN A 64 22.48 10.54 -6.11
CA GLN A 64 22.37 11.90 -6.67
C GLN A 64 21.11 12.09 -7.49
N ASP A 65 20.69 11.05 -8.21
CA ASP A 65 19.52 11.06 -9.06
C ASP A 65 18.28 10.57 -8.30
N PHE A 66 18.39 9.55 -7.44
CA PHE A 66 17.31 9.13 -6.51
C PHE A 66 17.85 8.26 -5.37
N PRO A 67 17.35 8.40 -4.13
CA PRO A 67 16.20 9.23 -3.71
C PRO A 67 16.49 10.74 -3.62
N GLY A 68 17.74 11.16 -3.81
CA GLY A 68 18.17 12.56 -3.81
C GLY A 68 19.30 12.81 -2.82
N ILE A 69 20.07 13.87 -3.09
CA ILE A 69 21.18 14.32 -2.24
C ILE A 69 20.72 15.24 -1.11
N VAL A 70 21.56 15.33 -0.08
CA VAL A 70 21.49 16.36 0.96
C VAL A 70 22.68 17.29 0.73
N GLU A 71 22.43 18.50 0.24
CA GLU A 71 23.50 19.50 -0.02
C GLU A 71 23.99 20.15 1.27
N ALA A 72 23.11 20.28 2.26
CA ALA A 72 23.42 20.88 3.55
C ALA A 72 24.45 20.05 4.33
N LYS A 73 25.39 20.74 4.98
CA LYS A 73 26.41 20.10 5.83
C LYS A 73 25.94 19.93 7.27
N GLU A 74 24.91 20.67 7.66
CA GLU A 74 24.35 20.67 9.00
C GLU A 74 23.79 19.30 9.36
N ARG A 75 24.11 18.84 10.57
CA ARG A 75 23.62 17.59 11.14
C ARG A 75 23.01 17.89 12.49
N VAL A 76 21.96 17.15 12.83
CA VAL A 76 21.21 17.33 14.06
C VAL A 76 21.33 16.09 14.94
N ALA A 77 21.32 16.34 16.25
CA ALA A 77 21.01 15.33 17.24
C ALA A 77 19.56 15.54 17.71
N ARG A 78 18.78 14.47 17.80
CA ARG A 78 17.37 14.53 18.22
C ARG A 78 17.00 13.31 19.04
N THR A 79 16.32 13.55 20.15
CA THR A 79 15.64 12.50 20.91
C THR A 79 14.24 12.31 20.35
N VAL A 80 13.91 11.09 19.94
CA VAL A 80 12.58 10.72 19.41
C VAL A 80 11.97 9.69 20.35
N ALA A 81 10.86 10.05 20.99
CA ALA A 81 10.05 9.09 21.72
C ALA A 81 9.30 8.19 20.73
N TYR A 82 9.31 6.88 20.96
CA TYR A 82 8.49 5.95 20.18
C TYR A 82 7.50 5.17 21.04
N ASP A 83 6.34 4.88 20.46
CA ASP A 83 5.36 3.98 21.06
C ASP A 83 5.72 2.54 20.72
N SER A 84 6.25 1.83 21.72
CA SER A 84 6.59 0.41 21.58
C SER A 84 5.36 -0.50 21.44
N ASN A 85 4.15 0.03 21.67
CA ASN A 85 2.89 -0.67 21.48
C ASN A 85 2.32 -0.51 20.06
N LEU A 86 2.87 0.41 19.26
CA LEU A 86 2.54 0.57 17.85
C LEU A 86 3.20 -0.54 17.01
N VAL A 87 2.69 -1.76 17.18
CA VAL A 87 3.19 -2.97 16.52
C VAL A 87 2.38 -3.26 15.26
N HIS A 88 1.06 -3.09 15.34
CA HIS A 88 0.15 -3.38 14.24
C HIS A 88 -0.70 -2.16 13.83
N ARG A 89 -1.09 -2.14 12.56
CA ARG A 89 -1.98 -1.13 11.97
C ARG A 89 -3.45 -1.37 12.28
N TRP A 90 -3.81 -2.53 12.80
CA TRP A 90 -5.14 -2.92 13.27
C TRP A 90 -5.02 -4.09 14.26
N ASP A 91 -6.12 -4.43 14.94
CA ASP A 91 -6.19 -5.66 15.74
C ASP A 91 -6.18 -6.89 14.82
N THR A 92 -5.07 -7.61 14.81
CA THR A 92 -4.87 -8.81 13.97
C THR A 92 -5.72 -10.01 14.38
N THR A 93 -6.36 -9.95 15.55
CA THR A 93 -7.28 -10.98 16.04
C THR A 93 -8.73 -10.72 15.63
N ALA A 94 -9.03 -9.51 15.16
CA ALA A 94 -10.37 -9.13 14.72
C ALA A 94 -10.76 -9.92 13.46
N GLY A 95 -11.99 -10.42 13.44
CA GLY A 95 -12.51 -11.20 12.31
C GLY A 95 -12.67 -10.39 11.02
N ASN A 96 -12.52 -9.06 11.05
CA ASN A 96 -12.44 -8.18 9.87
C ASN A 96 -11.02 -7.66 9.59
N ALA A 97 -9.99 -8.19 10.24
CA ALA A 97 -8.61 -7.87 9.93
C ALA A 97 -8.28 -8.20 8.45
N PRO A 98 -7.70 -7.25 7.69
CA PRO A 98 -7.21 -7.52 6.34
C PRO A 98 -6.16 -8.63 6.32
N ASN A 99 -6.18 -9.45 5.27
CA ASN A 99 -5.27 -10.59 5.16
C ASN A 99 -4.85 -10.96 3.73
N LEU A 100 -5.20 -10.15 2.73
CA LEU A 100 -4.93 -10.46 1.32
C LEU A 100 -3.70 -9.74 0.77
N ALA A 101 -3.69 -8.41 0.77
CA ALA A 101 -2.69 -7.62 0.02
C ALA A 101 -1.53 -7.07 0.86
N THR A 102 -1.67 -7.01 2.19
CA THR A 102 -0.71 -6.30 3.04
C THR A 102 -0.60 -6.91 4.44
N GLY A 103 0.53 -6.65 5.09
CA GLY A 103 0.81 -7.10 6.46
C GLY A 103 0.43 -6.05 7.51
N PRO A 104 0.37 -6.44 8.80
CA PRO A 104 -0.06 -5.55 9.87
C PRO A 104 1.05 -4.61 10.35
N ASP A 105 2.29 -4.74 9.89
CA ASP A 105 3.44 -3.92 10.31
C ASP A 105 3.13 -2.42 10.35
N ALA A 106 3.54 -1.74 11.41
CA ALA A 106 3.42 -0.29 11.57
C ALA A 106 4.79 0.38 11.71
N TRP A 107 4.91 1.59 11.15
CA TRP A 107 6.12 2.42 11.26
C TRP A 107 5.79 3.76 11.90
N GLN A 108 6.71 4.28 12.72
CA GLN A 108 6.63 5.60 13.32
C GLN A 108 7.62 6.57 12.66
N GLU A 109 7.16 7.80 12.40
CA GLU A 109 7.99 8.90 11.91
C GLU A 109 9.01 9.37 12.94
N THR A 110 10.18 9.82 12.46
CA THR A 110 11.20 10.49 13.27
C THR A 110 11.37 11.97 12.92
N GLY A 111 10.93 12.39 11.72
CA GLY A 111 11.25 13.71 11.16
C GLY A 111 12.74 13.89 10.84
N LEU A 112 13.46 12.79 10.62
CA LEU A 112 14.89 12.75 10.33
C LEU A 112 15.18 11.98 9.04
N TYR A 113 16.32 12.30 8.43
CA TYR A 113 16.83 11.68 7.21
C TYR A 113 18.31 11.31 7.40
N ALA A 114 18.73 10.17 6.86
CA ALA A 114 20.16 9.82 6.77
C ALA A 114 20.71 10.34 5.44
N ALA A 115 21.75 11.17 5.48
CA ALA A 115 22.47 11.56 4.28
C ALA A 115 23.09 10.32 3.59
N PRO A 116 23.15 10.26 2.25
CA PRO A 116 23.70 9.11 1.54
C PRO A 116 25.12 8.74 2.00
N GLY A 117 25.31 7.48 2.38
CA GLY A 117 26.60 6.94 2.83
C GLY A 117 27.02 7.31 4.25
N GLU A 118 26.37 8.27 4.90
CA GLU A 118 26.75 8.70 6.23
C GLU A 118 26.22 7.77 7.33
N VAL A 119 26.99 7.66 8.42
CA VAL A 119 26.61 6.91 9.61
C VAL A 119 25.79 7.79 10.54
N VAL A 120 24.57 7.34 10.85
CA VAL A 120 23.76 7.86 11.95
C VAL A 120 23.99 6.98 13.17
N ILE A 121 24.20 7.60 14.33
CA ILE A 121 24.30 6.88 15.61
C ILE A 121 22.95 6.90 16.30
N VAL A 122 22.44 5.72 16.67
CA VAL A 122 21.22 5.55 17.44
C VAL A 122 21.56 4.97 18.81
N LYS A 123 21.46 5.80 19.85
CA LYS A 123 21.69 5.39 21.23
C LYS A 123 20.37 4.95 21.87
N VAL A 124 20.38 3.75 22.42
CA VAL A 124 19.23 3.04 22.98
C VAL A 124 19.49 2.78 24.46
N ALA A 125 18.71 3.40 25.34
CA ALA A 125 18.84 3.20 26.78
C ALA A 125 18.27 1.85 27.23
N SER A 126 17.12 1.46 26.66
CA SER A 126 16.42 0.23 26.98
C SER A 126 15.56 -0.22 25.80
N ILE A 127 15.31 -1.52 25.69
CA ILE A 127 14.31 -2.09 24.79
C ILE A 127 13.27 -2.79 25.67
N PRO A 128 11.96 -2.51 25.49
CA PRO A 128 10.94 -3.17 26.30
C PRO A 128 10.97 -4.70 26.13
N GLU A 129 10.58 -5.41 27.18
CA GLU A 129 10.60 -6.86 27.18
C GLU A 129 9.75 -7.42 26.03
N ASN A 130 10.24 -8.49 25.39
CA ASN A 130 9.59 -9.15 24.25
C ASN A 130 9.37 -8.24 23.02
N ARG A 131 10.03 -7.08 22.94
CA ARG A 131 10.06 -6.23 21.74
C ARG A 131 11.33 -6.43 20.93
N VAL A 132 11.17 -6.31 19.62
CA VAL A 132 12.24 -6.09 18.67
C VAL A 132 12.04 -4.71 18.08
N VAL A 133 13.04 -3.84 18.21
CA VAL A 133 12.97 -2.47 17.70
C VAL A 133 13.95 -2.33 16.55
N LYS A 134 13.47 -1.80 15.43
CA LYS A 134 14.25 -1.60 14.21
C LYS A 134 14.21 -0.15 13.76
N VAL A 135 15.29 0.30 13.13
CA VAL A 135 15.29 1.52 12.32
C VAL A 135 15.31 1.15 10.85
N ILE A 136 14.38 1.73 10.10
CA ILE A 136 14.29 1.60 8.64
C ILE A 136 14.85 2.89 8.03
N VAL A 137 15.74 2.75 7.06
CA VAL A 137 16.38 3.85 6.32
C VAL A 137 15.89 3.81 4.88
N GLY A 138 14.97 4.72 4.54
CA GLY A 138 14.31 4.83 3.23
C GLY A 138 12.89 4.24 3.21
N CYS A 139 11.95 4.96 2.57
CA CYS A 139 10.54 4.54 2.47
C CYS A 139 10.25 3.60 1.29
N HIS A 140 11.14 3.50 0.31
CA HIS A 140 10.97 2.72 -0.92
C HIS A 140 11.29 1.24 -0.68
N ARG A 141 10.27 0.39 -0.49
CA ARG A 141 10.48 -1.04 -0.23
C ARG A 141 10.62 -1.91 -1.48
N ASP A 142 10.39 -1.33 -2.65
CA ASP A 142 10.30 -2.09 -3.89
C ASP A 142 11.66 -2.62 -4.34
N SER A 143 11.67 -3.92 -4.64
CA SER A 143 12.79 -4.63 -5.24
C SER A 143 12.58 -4.75 -6.75
N LEU A 144 13.52 -4.21 -7.53
CA LEU A 144 13.43 -4.23 -9.00
C LEU A 144 14.10 -5.44 -9.65
N PHE A 145 14.63 -6.39 -8.87
CA PHE A 145 15.39 -7.53 -9.40
C PHE A 145 14.68 -8.35 -10.49
N LYS A 146 13.35 -8.38 -10.49
CA LYS A 146 12.51 -9.10 -11.47
C LYS A 146 12.27 -8.33 -12.77
N LEU A 147 12.66 -7.06 -12.84
CA LEU A 147 12.42 -6.21 -14.00
C LEU A 147 13.55 -6.32 -15.02
N GLU A 148 13.19 -6.26 -16.31
CA GLU A 148 14.15 -6.30 -17.41
C GLU A 148 15.04 -5.04 -17.47
N LYS A 149 14.58 -3.92 -16.89
CA LYS A 149 15.28 -2.63 -16.87
C LYS A 149 15.11 -1.95 -15.52
N TRP A 150 16.19 -1.34 -15.02
CA TRP A 150 16.22 -0.59 -13.77
C TRP A 150 16.46 0.90 -14.07
N ASN A 151 15.52 1.76 -13.67
CA ASN A 151 15.57 3.21 -13.75
C ASN A 151 16.13 3.84 -12.46
N ARG A 152 16.29 3.04 -11.41
CA ARG A 152 16.97 3.37 -10.15
C ARG A 152 17.67 2.11 -9.64
N PHE A 153 18.56 2.23 -8.67
CA PHE A 153 19.20 1.05 -8.07
C PHE A 153 18.12 0.09 -7.52
N PRO A 154 18.26 -1.23 -7.70
CA PRO A 154 17.12 -2.15 -7.55
C PRO A 154 16.58 -2.27 -6.12
N VAL A 155 17.39 -1.97 -5.10
CA VAL A 155 16.99 -1.94 -3.68
C VAL A 155 17.68 -0.78 -2.98
N ILE A 156 16.92 0.15 -2.40
CA ILE A 156 17.47 1.39 -1.83
C ILE A 156 17.06 1.65 -0.38
N ALA A 157 16.43 0.66 0.28
CA ALA A 157 16.09 0.73 1.69
C ALA A 157 16.89 -0.28 2.51
N ARG A 158 17.21 0.07 3.75
CA ARG A 158 17.87 -0.83 4.72
C ARG A 158 17.13 -0.83 6.04
N THR A 159 17.22 -1.94 6.77
CA THR A 159 16.62 -2.07 8.10
C THR A 159 17.68 -2.59 9.08
N PHE A 160 17.71 -2.00 10.27
CA PHE A 160 18.68 -2.31 11.33
C PHE A 160 17.93 -2.66 12.60
N GLU A 161 18.15 -3.86 13.13
CA GLU A 161 17.69 -4.22 14.48
C GLU A 161 18.58 -3.55 15.52
N LEU A 162 17.96 -2.87 16.47
CA LEU A 162 18.64 -2.13 17.51
C LEU A 162 18.96 -3.02 18.71
N LYS A 163 20.09 -2.75 19.35
CA LYS A 163 20.50 -3.29 20.65
C LYS A 163 20.63 -2.16 21.66
N VAL A 164 20.59 -2.48 22.95
CA VAL A 164 20.92 -1.51 24.01
C VAL A 164 22.35 -1.01 23.81
N GLY A 165 22.57 0.29 23.98
CA GLY A 165 23.84 0.95 23.69
C GLY A 165 23.81 1.72 22.37
N GLU A 166 24.98 1.87 21.75
CA GLU A 166 25.14 2.59 20.48
C GLU A 166 25.00 1.67 19.28
N ASN A 167 24.18 2.08 18.32
CA ASN A 167 23.97 1.36 17.06
C ASN A 167 24.37 2.28 15.91
N LYS A 168 25.22 1.78 15.00
CA LYS A 168 25.54 2.46 13.75
C LYS A 168 24.56 2.01 12.68
N ILE A 169 23.92 2.96 12.00
CA ILE A 169 23.07 2.70 10.84
C ILE A 169 23.52 3.59 9.68
N ALA A 170 23.45 3.08 8.45
CA ALA A 170 23.80 3.85 7.25
C ALA A 170 23.18 3.23 6.00
N ASN A 171 22.91 4.04 4.99
CA ASN A 171 22.46 3.56 3.69
C ASN A 171 23.20 4.34 2.59
N ALA A 172 23.79 3.65 1.61
CA ALA A 172 24.54 4.29 0.54
C ALA A 172 23.68 5.24 -0.31
N PHE A 173 22.36 5.05 -0.28
CA PHE A 173 21.37 5.90 -0.94
C PHE A 173 20.72 6.95 -0.02
N GLY A 174 21.00 6.90 1.28
CA GLY A 174 20.32 7.72 2.28
C GLY A 174 18.87 7.28 2.50
N GLY A 175 18.06 8.15 3.10
CA GLY A 175 16.62 7.94 3.22
C GLY A 175 16.02 8.45 4.53
N GLN A 176 14.70 8.61 4.56
CA GLN A 176 13.96 8.90 5.79
C GLN A 176 14.20 7.82 6.85
N LEU A 177 14.22 8.22 8.12
CA LEU A 177 14.38 7.31 9.25
C LEU A 177 13.02 7.00 9.88
N PHE A 178 12.70 5.71 9.99
CA PHE A 178 11.48 5.24 10.67
C PHE A 178 11.83 4.30 11.82
N ILE A 179 11.00 4.30 12.86
CA ILE A 179 11.09 3.32 13.96
C ILE A 179 10.00 2.28 13.75
N GLN A 180 10.37 1.01 13.78
CA GLN A 180 9.42 -0.11 13.77
C GLN A 180 9.58 -0.89 15.08
N SER A 181 8.46 -1.11 15.77
CA SER A 181 8.38 -2.02 16.92
C SER A 181 7.68 -3.30 16.48
N SER A 182 8.21 -4.46 16.84
CA SER A 182 7.55 -5.75 16.65
C SER A 182 7.74 -6.66 17.87
N HIS A 183 7.10 -7.84 17.87
CA HIS A 183 7.36 -8.89 18.85
C HIS A 183 7.38 -10.25 18.18
N LYS A 184 8.09 -11.21 18.79
CA LYS A 184 8.34 -12.55 18.21
C LYS A 184 7.05 -13.33 17.90
N ASP A 185 6.03 -13.18 18.73
CA ASP A 185 4.72 -13.80 18.51
C ASP A 185 3.68 -12.74 18.12
N TRP A 186 3.77 -12.23 16.89
CA TRP A 186 2.94 -11.12 16.38
C TRP A 186 1.42 -11.34 16.50
N ARG A 187 0.95 -12.56 16.80
CA ARG A 187 -0.48 -12.83 16.98
C ARG A 187 -0.96 -12.66 18.41
N LYS A 188 -0.05 -12.56 19.39
CA LYS A 188 -0.42 -12.47 20.80
C LYS A 188 -0.45 -11.02 21.28
N PRO A 189 -1.43 -10.64 22.12
CA PRO A 189 -1.36 -9.39 22.86
C PRO A 189 -0.07 -9.34 23.67
N VAL A 190 0.56 -8.18 23.72
CA VAL A 190 1.71 -7.95 24.59
C VAL A 190 1.37 -6.84 25.55
N LYS A 191 1.85 -6.97 26.79
CA LYS A 191 1.64 -5.97 27.84
C LYS A 191 2.11 -4.59 27.36
N ALA A 192 1.27 -3.59 27.60
CA ALA A 192 1.59 -2.22 27.26
C ALA A 192 2.89 -1.76 27.96
N SER A 193 3.74 -1.06 27.24
CA SER A 193 4.99 -0.49 27.73
C SER A 193 5.02 1.02 27.49
N PRO A 194 5.64 1.82 28.37
CA PRO A 194 5.72 3.26 28.17
C PRO A 194 6.54 3.60 26.91
N SER A 195 6.29 4.78 26.35
CA SER A 195 7.11 5.29 25.25
C SER A 195 8.58 5.40 25.67
N THR A 196 9.47 4.90 24.82
CA THR A 196 10.91 4.88 25.10
C THR A 196 11.62 5.87 24.17
N PRO A 197 12.57 6.68 24.66
CA PRO A 197 13.33 7.59 23.80
C PRO A 197 14.47 6.87 23.07
N LEU A 198 14.65 7.18 21.79
CA LEU A 198 15.86 6.90 21.02
C LEU A 198 16.60 8.21 20.73
N GLN A 199 17.91 8.23 20.91
CA GLN A 199 18.73 9.41 20.60
C GLN A 199 19.44 9.20 19.27
N PHE A 200 19.10 10.01 18.28
CA PHE A 200 19.72 10.01 16.96
C PHE A 200 20.78 11.11 16.91
N SER A 201 21.95 10.80 16.37
CA SER A 201 23.04 11.76 16.13
C SER A 201 23.58 11.60 14.72
N ASN A 202 24.10 12.69 14.16
CA ASN A 202 24.56 12.79 12.77
C ASN A 202 23.43 12.58 11.73
N ALA A 203 22.19 12.95 12.07
CA ALA A 203 21.06 12.91 11.16
C ALA A 203 20.86 14.26 10.45
N VAL A 204 20.01 14.27 9.43
CA VAL A 204 19.56 15.47 8.73
C VAL A 204 18.13 15.78 9.17
N ALA A 205 17.84 17.04 9.50
CA ALA A 205 16.48 17.46 9.79
C ALA A 205 15.63 17.42 8.52
N MET A 206 14.45 16.81 8.59
CA MET A 206 13.56 16.63 7.45
C MET A 206 12.32 17.53 7.56
N PRO A 207 11.84 18.13 6.46
CA PRO A 207 10.53 18.77 6.45
C PRO A 207 9.44 17.79 6.86
N THR A 208 8.68 18.14 7.88
CA THR A 208 7.55 17.33 8.35
C THR A 208 6.42 18.27 8.76
N TYR A 209 5.20 17.90 8.42
CA TYR A 209 3.99 18.54 8.91
C TYR A 209 3.10 17.49 9.56
N VAL A 210 2.64 17.75 10.78
CA VAL A 210 1.74 16.86 11.52
C VAL A 210 0.41 17.56 11.77
N LEU A 211 -0.66 17.01 11.20
CA LEU A 211 -2.01 17.55 11.32
C LEU A 211 -2.43 17.66 12.79
N GLY A 212 -2.86 18.86 13.19
CA GLY A 212 -3.29 19.16 14.55
C GLY A 212 -2.15 19.43 15.54
N LYS A 213 -0.88 19.37 15.10
CA LYS A 213 0.28 19.79 15.91
C LYS A 213 1.00 21.00 15.32
N ASP A 214 1.20 21.02 14.01
CA ASP A 214 1.91 22.10 13.32
C ASP A 214 0.97 23.25 12.93
N SER A 215 1.54 24.45 12.82
CA SER A 215 0.87 25.67 12.35
C SER A 215 1.34 26.07 10.94
N PRO A 216 0.63 26.96 10.24
CA PRO A 216 1.12 27.50 8.97
C PRO A 216 2.51 28.12 9.08
N GLU A 217 2.82 28.80 10.19
CA GLU A 217 4.13 29.41 10.43
C GLU A 217 5.22 28.37 10.67
N SER A 218 4.94 27.30 11.46
CA SER A 218 5.91 26.22 11.68
C SER A 218 6.16 25.45 10.38
N TRP A 219 5.11 25.23 9.57
CA TRP A 219 5.22 24.62 8.25
C TRP A 219 6.11 25.41 7.30
N MET A 220 5.93 26.73 7.24
CA MET A 220 6.74 27.60 6.38
C MET A 220 8.23 27.57 6.74
N LYS A 221 8.58 27.30 8.00
CA LYS A 221 9.96 27.05 8.44
C LYS A 221 10.40 25.62 8.12
N ALA A 222 9.56 24.62 8.42
CA ALA A 222 9.87 23.21 8.22
C ALA A 222 10.15 22.87 6.74
N LYS A 223 9.42 23.47 5.79
CA LYS A 223 9.61 23.25 4.35
C LYS A 223 10.97 23.73 3.80
N GLN A 224 11.73 24.49 4.59
CA GLN A 224 13.10 24.92 4.24
C GLN A 224 14.17 23.96 4.76
N LEU A 225 13.78 22.92 5.51
CA LEU A 225 14.73 21.93 6.01
C LEU A 225 15.36 21.14 4.85
N PRO A 226 16.63 20.71 4.98
CA PRO A 226 17.46 20.37 3.83
C PRO A 226 17.26 18.96 3.26
N ALA A 227 16.43 18.11 3.86
CA ALA A 227 16.22 16.76 3.34
C ALA A 227 15.46 16.80 1.99
N PRO A 228 15.78 15.90 1.04
CA PRO A 228 15.16 15.87 -0.30
C PRO A 228 13.70 15.39 -0.30
N TRP A 229 13.21 14.90 0.83
CA TRP A 229 11.87 14.36 1.02
C TRP A 229 11.15 15.03 2.17
N VAL A 230 9.82 14.98 2.11
CA VAL A 230 8.90 15.59 3.06
C VAL A 230 7.89 14.56 3.48
N THR A 231 7.50 14.63 4.75
CA THR A 231 6.42 13.81 5.30
C THR A 231 5.26 14.69 5.74
N LEU A 232 4.08 14.46 5.17
CA LEU A 232 2.82 15.07 5.59
C LEU A 232 2.02 14.02 6.36
N VAL A 233 1.88 14.19 7.68
CA VAL A 233 1.31 13.21 8.61
C VAL A 233 -0.12 13.61 8.97
N GLY A 234 -1.09 12.88 8.41
CA GLY A 234 -2.49 12.89 8.86
C GLY A 234 -2.71 11.90 10.01
N LYS A 235 -3.97 11.70 10.40
CA LYS A 235 -4.36 10.70 11.41
C LYS A 235 -4.41 9.29 10.83
N GLN A 236 -4.84 9.15 9.58
CA GLN A 236 -5.08 7.88 8.91
C GLN A 236 -4.20 7.67 7.68
N VAL A 237 -3.57 8.72 7.17
CA VAL A 237 -2.60 8.62 6.07
C VAL A 237 -1.31 9.38 6.38
N ILE A 238 -0.22 8.96 5.76
CA ILE A 238 1.03 9.69 5.66
C ILE A 238 1.43 9.77 4.19
N LEU A 239 1.67 10.99 3.69
CA LEU A 239 2.17 11.22 2.35
C LEU A 239 3.68 11.48 2.41
N HIS A 240 4.45 10.67 1.70
CA HIS A 240 5.87 10.92 1.45
C HIS A 240 6.01 11.52 0.06
N VAL A 241 6.59 12.72 -0.04
CA VAL A 241 6.75 13.40 -1.33
C VAL A 241 8.11 14.09 -1.41
N GLN A 242 8.59 14.31 -2.62
CA GLN A 242 9.81 15.09 -2.83
C GLN A 242 9.64 16.55 -2.36
N ALA A 243 10.68 17.11 -1.73
CA ALA A 243 10.66 18.47 -1.21
C ALA A 243 10.42 19.55 -2.28
N SER A 244 10.72 19.25 -3.54
CA SER A 244 10.40 20.11 -4.68
C SER A 244 8.89 20.36 -4.84
N GLU A 245 8.05 19.36 -4.58
CA GLU A 245 6.62 19.43 -4.89
C GLU A 245 5.84 20.29 -3.90
N VAL A 246 6.30 20.33 -2.64
CA VAL A 246 5.60 21.08 -1.58
C VAL A 246 6.03 22.53 -1.49
N LYS A 247 6.94 23.01 -2.35
CA LYS A 247 7.40 24.42 -2.33
C LYS A 247 6.22 25.40 -2.41
N LYS A 248 5.21 25.06 -3.20
CA LYS A 248 3.97 25.84 -3.42
C LYS A 248 2.81 25.43 -2.51
N LEU A 249 2.94 24.37 -1.70
CA LEU A 249 1.92 23.94 -0.76
C LEU A 249 1.94 24.86 0.48
N ALA A 250 1.05 25.85 0.49
CA ALA A 250 1.00 26.87 1.54
C ALA A 250 0.47 26.32 2.88
N ASP A 251 -0.55 25.46 2.84
CA ASP A 251 -1.15 24.85 4.02
C ASP A 251 -1.54 23.38 3.72
N PRO A 252 -0.88 22.39 4.34
CA PRO A 252 -1.22 20.98 4.17
C PRO A 252 -2.49 20.55 4.93
N LYS A 253 -3.06 21.38 5.81
CA LYS A 253 -4.18 20.99 6.69
C LYS A 253 -5.37 20.43 5.92
N GLY A 254 -5.92 21.21 4.99
CA GLY A 254 -7.11 20.81 4.23
C GLY A 254 -6.87 19.56 3.38
N LEU A 255 -5.65 19.39 2.86
CA LEU A 255 -5.25 18.20 2.12
C LEU A 255 -5.26 16.95 3.00
N LEU A 256 -4.63 17.01 4.18
CA LEU A 256 -4.56 15.87 5.09
C LEU A 256 -5.92 15.53 5.71
N GLU A 257 -6.75 16.53 6.01
CA GLU A 257 -8.13 16.31 6.45
C GLU A 257 -8.98 15.62 5.37
N TRP A 258 -8.75 15.94 4.09
CA TRP A 258 -9.43 15.27 2.99
C TRP A 258 -8.98 13.80 2.86
N TRP A 259 -7.68 13.54 2.92
CA TRP A 259 -7.17 12.17 2.88
C TRP A 259 -7.60 11.33 4.08
N ASP A 260 -7.59 11.91 5.29
CA ASP A 260 -8.07 11.23 6.49
C ASP A 260 -9.55 10.83 6.35
N LYS A 261 -10.38 11.66 5.69
CA LYS A 261 -11.78 11.31 5.38
C LYS A 261 -11.88 10.17 4.35
N ALA A 262 -11.03 10.17 3.33
CA ALA A 262 -11.00 9.10 2.32
C ALA A 262 -10.69 7.75 2.97
N MET A 263 -9.62 7.69 3.78
CA MET A 263 -9.25 6.49 4.53
C MET A 263 -10.34 6.06 5.52
N ALA A 264 -10.97 7.02 6.22
CA ALA A 264 -12.03 6.72 7.17
C ALA A 264 -13.23 6.04 6.51
N LEU A 265 -13.53 6.38 5.26
CA LEU A 265 -14.60 5.76 4.49
C LEU A 265 -14.25 4.32 4.10
N GLU A 266 -13.00 4.07 3.72
CA GLU A 266 -12.57 2.70 3.42
C GLU A 266 -12.59 1.81 4.67
N ASP A 267 -12.07 2.32 5.79
CA ASP A 267 -12.16 1.66 7.09
C ASP A 267 -13.62 1.40 7.50
N ASP A 268 -14.50 2.40 7.30
CA ASP A 268 -15.92 2.27 7.61
C ASP A 268 -16.58 1.14 6.79
N LEU A 269 -16.27 0.97 5.51
CA LEU A 269 -16.94 -0.04 4.67
C LEU A 269 -16.86 -1.45 5.28
N VAL A 270 -15.73 -1.77 5.93
CA VAL A 270 -15.48 -3.07 6.60
C VAL A 270 -15.49 -2.99 8.13
N GLY A 271 -15.70 -1.80 8.71
CA GLY A 271 -15.66 -1.56 10.15
C GLY A 271 -14.28 -1.77 10.77
N LEU A 272 -13.21 -1.48 10.03
CA LEU A 272 -11.83 -1.63 10.49
C LEU A 272 -11.50 -0.54 11.52
N VAL A 273 -10.91 -0.93 12.64
CA VAL A 273 -10.32 0.02 13.60
C VAL A 273 -8.84 0.15 13.31
N ARG A 274 -8.47 1.28 12.71
CA ARG A 274 -7.09 1.59 12.35
C ARG A 274 -6.32 2.12 13.56
N LEU A 275 -5.15 1.52 13.79
CA LEU A 275 -4.22 1.87 14.87
C LEU A 275 -2.99 2.63 14.36
N ALA A 276 -2.66 2.51 13.07
CA ALA A 276 -1.61 3.29 12.44
C ALA A 276 -2.01 3.72 11.02
N PRO A 277 -1.53 4.89 10.56
CA PRO A 277 -1.89 5.42 9.25
C PRO A 277 -1.32 4.59 8.10
N GLU A 278 -2.02 4.58 6.97
CA GLU A 278 -1.51 4.15 5.67
C GLU A 278 -0.37 5.06 5.19
N ARG A 279 0.44 4.57 4.26
CA ARG A 279 1.58 5.33 3.71
C ARG A 279 1.52 5.35 2.21
N VAL A 280 1.56 6.55 1.65
CA VAL A 280 1.69 6.80 0.22
C VAL A 280 3.14 7.12 -0.10
N VAL A 281 3.78 6.28 -0.91
CA VAL A 281 5.18 6.43 -1.31
C VAL A 281 5.28 6.40 -2.84
N PRO A 282 5.43 7.56 -3.49
CA PRO A 282 5.83 7.63 -4.88
C PRO A 282 7.27 7.13 -5.05
N ASP A 283 7.52 6.37 -6.10
CA ASP A 283 8.84 5.88 -6.48
C ASP A 283 9.13 6.24 -7.94
N ARG A 284 10.41 6.34 -8.28
CA ARG A 284 10.86 6.49 -9.65
C ARG A 284 10.62 5.25 -10.49
N GLN A 285 10.59 4.07 -9.86
CA GLN A 285 10.16 2.83 -10.50
C GLN A 285 9.67 1.88 -9.43
N ILE A 286 8.48 1.33 -9.67
CA ILE A 286 7.89 0.28 -8.85
C ILE A 286 8.04 -1.08 -9.53
N SER A 287 7.85 -2.13 -8.75
CA SER A 287 8.07 -3.53 -9.09
C SER A 287 6.95 -4.12 -9.96
N ALA A 288 5.76 -3.52 -9.96
CA ALA A 288 4.64 -3.93 -10.78
C ALA A 288 3.68 -2.78 -11.05
N GLY A 289 3.06 -2.80 -12.23
CA GLY A 289 1.96 -1.91 -12.59
C GLY A 289 2.30 -0.42 -12.60
N PHE A 290 1.25 0.38 -12.45
CA PHE A 290 1.34 1.84 -12.32
C PHE A 290 1.16 2.31 -10.86
N MET A 291 0.44 1.53 -10.08
CA MET A 291 0.44 1.61 -8.63
C MET A 291 0.32 0.18 -8.12
N HIS A 292 0.64 -0.04 -6.85
CA HIS A 292 0.25 -1.26 -6.17
C HIS A 292 0.05 -1.04 -4.68
N SER A 293 -0.85 -1.85 -4.13
CA SER A 293 -1.13 -1.97 -2.71
C SER A 293 0.05 -2.52 -1.89
N GLY A 294 -0.08 -2.41 -0.57
CA GLY A 294 0.99 -2.74 0.38
C GLY A 294 1.10 -1.74 1.51
N TYR A 295 2.14 -1.89 2.34
CA TYR A 295 2.51 -0.90 3.34
C TYR A 295 4.00 -0.58 3.21
N PRO A 296 4.38 0.41 2.39
CA PRO A 296 3.52 1.45 1.80
C PRO A 296 2.69 1.00 0.58
N PHE A 297 1.64 1.77 0.29
CA PHE A 297 1.07 1.89 -1.06
C PHE A 297 2.08 2.62 -1.93
N MET A 298 2.40 2.04 -3.09
CA MET A 298 3.44 2.52 -3.99
C MET A 298 2.84 3.01 -5.30
N CYS A 299 3.35 4.11 -5.82
CA CYS A 299 2.93 4.67 -7.12
C CYS A 299 4.12 5.27 -7.86
N TRP A 300 4.01 5.51 -9.17
CA TRP A 300 5.03 6.28 -9.89
C TRP A 300 5.03 7.74 -9.45
N ILE A 301 6.20 8.39 -9.36
CA ILE A 301 6.28 9.84 -9.07
C ILE A 301 5.44 10.66 -10.04
N ASP A 302 5.64 10.47 -11.35
CA ASP A 302 4.87 11.19 -12.36
C ASP A 302 3.76 10.28 -12.91
N PRO A 303 2.49 10.71 -12.84
CA PRO A 303 1.93 11.93 -12.26
C PRO A 303 1.51 11.80 -10.78
N SER A 304 1.59 10.62 -10.17
CA SER A 304 0.85 10.30 -8.93
C SER A 304 1.27 11.12 -7.73
N GLN A 305 2.53 11.54 -7.61
CA GLN A 305 2.97 12.40 -6.51
C GLN A 305 2.30 13.79 -6.56
N LYS A 306 2.13 14.35 -7.76
CA LYS A 306 1.44 15.65 -7.92
C LYS A 306 -0.03 15.51 -7.61
N ASP A 307 -0.65 14.44 -8.12
CA ASP A 307 -2.05 14.14 -7.88
C ASP A 307 -2.35 13.89 -6.39
N SER A 308 -1.40 13.34 -5.62
CA SER A 308 -1.62 13.05 -4.19
C SER A 308 -1.61 14.30 -3.30
N ILE A 309 -1.10 15.43 -3.79
CA ILE A 309 -1.05 16.71 -3.06
C ILE A 309 -1.92 17.81 -3.70
N ASP A 310 -2.63 17.51 -4.78
CA ASP A 310 -3.54 18.43 -5.46
C ASP A 310 -4.96 18.32 -4.87
N LEU A 311 -5.19 19.03 -3.76
CA LEU A 311 -6.50 19.04 -3.09
C LEU A 311 -7.66 19.46 -4.01
N PRO A 312 -7.56 20.53 -4.83
CA PRO A 312 -8.62 20.88 -5.78
C PRO A 312 -8.99 19.73 -6.73
N LYS A 313 -8.00 19.06 -7.33
CA LYS A 313 -8.23 17.92 -8.22
C LYS A 313 -8.85 16.75 -7.46
N LEU A 314 -8.28 16.37 -6.31
CA LEU A 314 -8.79 15.28 -5.47
C LEU A 314 -10.24 15.52 -5.04
N THR A 315 -10.59 16.76 -4.69
CA THR A 315 -11.96 17.11 -4.27
C THR A 315 -12.95 17.04 -5.43
N LYS A 316 -12.58 17.52 -6.62
CA LYS A 316 -13.48 17.62 -7.77
C LYS A 316 -13.62 16.31 -8.56
N GLU A 317 -12.51 15.60 -8.71
CA GLU A 317 -12.38 14.46 -9.62
C GLU A 317 -12.19 13.15 -8.87
N GLY A 318 -11.60 13.20 -7.66
CA GLY A 318 -11.13 12.01 -6.96
C GLY A 318 -9.89 11.41 -7.62
N ASN A 319 -9.46 10.26 -7.11
CA ASN A 319 -8.46 9.45 -7.78
C ASN A 319 -8.79 7.97 -7.55
N TRP A 320 -9.46 7.37 -8.54
CA TRP A 320 -9.87 5.96 -8.46
C TRP A 320 -8.69 5.03 -8.21
N GLY A 321 -7.53 5.30 -8.81
CA GLY A 321 -6.31 4.49 -8.63
C GLY A 321 -5.84 4.47 -7.18
N PHE A 322 -5.84 5.61 -6.50
CA PHE A 322 -5.47 5.67 -5.07
C PHE A 322 -6.43 4.83 -4.21
N PHE A 323 -7.73 5.01 -4.40
CA PHE A 323 -8.74 4.29 -3.63
C PHE A 323 -8.77 2.79 -3.97
N HIS A 324 -8.39 2.43 -5.19
CA HIS A 324 -8.29 1.04 -5.63
C HIS A 324 -7.17 0.31 -4.90
N GLU A 325 -5.97 0.89 -4.85
CA GLU A 325 -4.84 0.27 -4.14
C GLU A 325 -5.00 0.28 -2.63
N LEU A 326 -5.58 1.34 -2.06
CA LEU A 326 -5.94 1.36 -0.65
C LEU A 326 -7.08 0.37 -0.36
N GLY A 327 -8.02 0.20 -1.28
CA GLY A 327 -9.07 -0.81 -1.22
C GLY A 327 -8.51 -2.25 -1.17
N HIS A 328 -7.44 -2.54 -1.90
CA HIS A 328 -6.73 -3.82 -1.78
C HIS A 328 -6.21 -4.05 -0.35
N ASN A 329 -5.74 -3.01 0.35
CA ASN A 329 -5.29 -3.11 1.74
C ASN A 329 -6.41 -3.46 2.74
N HIS A 330 -7.68 -3.41 2.32
CA HIS A 330 -8.84 -3.79 3.14
C HIS A 330 -9.41 -5.18 2.79
N GLN A 331 -8.90 -5.82 1.74
CA GLN A 331 -9.43 -7.09 1.25
C GLN A 331 -9.21 -8.25 2.21
N ARG A 332 -10.17 -9.18 2.17
CA ARG A 332 -10.11 -10.44 2.92
C ARG A 332 -10.44 -11.63 2.04
N THR A 333 -9.69 -12.69 2.24
CA THR A 333 -9.86 -13.96 1.50
C THR A 333 -11.25 -14.59 1.64
N THR A 334 -12.00 -14.26 2.69
CA THR A 334 -13.33 -14.83 2.96
C THR A 334 -14.48 -14.20 2.15
N TRP A 335 -14.23 -13.09 1.45
CA TRP A 335 -15.20 -12.48 0.53
C TRP A 335 -14.56 -11.96 -0.77
N THR A 336 -13.23 -11.95 -0.85
CA THR A 336 -12.46 -11.82 -2.10
C THR A 336 -12.04 -13.21 -2.57
N PHE A 337 -12.99 -13.97 -3.13
CA PHE A 337 -12.71 -15.30 -3.69
C PHE A 337 -11.99 -15.20 -5.04
N ASP A 338 -11.49 -16.32 -5.54
CA ASP A 338 -10.71 -16.39 -6.78
C ASP A 338 -11.41 -15.67 -7.97
N GLY A 339 -10.66 -14.78 -8.63
CA GLY A 339 -11.16 -13.89 -9.68
C GLY A 339 -11.79 -12.56 -9.20
N GLN A 340 -11.82 -12.28 -7.89
CA GLN A 340 -12.40 -11.04 -7.31
C GLN A 340 -11.37 -10.04 -6.78
N THR A 341 -10.07 -10.32 -6.87
CA THR A 341 -9.02 -9.43 -6.34
C THR A 341 -9.15 -8.03 -6.92
N GLU A 342 -9.32 -7.91 -8.24
CA GLU A 342 -9.51 -6.62 -8.93
C GLU A 342 -10.97 -6.10 -8.90
N VAL A 343 -11.88 -6.82 -8.25
CA VAL A 343 -13.30 -6.45 -8.18
C VAL A 343 -13.64 -5.87 -6.83
N THR A 344 -13.34 -6.61 -5.77
CA THR A 344 -13.79 -6.24 -4.42
C THR A 344 -12.99 -5.08 -3.82
N CYS A 345 -11.76 -4.83 -4.28
CA CYS A 345 -11.02 -3.60 -3.96
C CYS A 345 -11.75 -2.35 -4.50
N ASN A 346 -12.46 -2.47 -5.62
CA ASN A 346 -13.20 -1.36 -6.21
C ASN A 346 -14.51 -1.03 -5.47
N LEU A 347 -14.95 -1.84 -4.50
CA LEU A 347 -16.05 -1.45 -3.59
C LEU A 347 -15.65 -0.23 -2.75
N PHE A 348 -14.39 -0.17 -2.34
CA PHE A 348 -13.81 0.96 -1.60
C PHE A 348 -13.71 2.20 -2.49
N SER A 349 -13.21 2.04 -3.73
CA SER A 349 -13.19 3.12 -4.71
C SER A 349 -14.57 3.70 -4.97
N LEU A 350 -15.58 2.85 -5.23
CA LEU A 350 -16.97 3.28 -5.40
C LEU A 350 -17.47 4.07 -4.18
N TYR A 351 -17.15 3.59 -2.97
CA TYR A 351 -17.64 4.19 -1.74
C TYR A 351 -17.07 5.59 -1.51
N VAL A 352 -15.75 5.75 -1.68
CA VAL A 352 -15.07 7.06 -1.54
C VAL A 352 -15.51 8.03 -2.65
N MET A 353 -15.62 7.55 -3.89
CA MET A 353 -16.08 8.37 -5.02
C MET A 353 -17.49 8.91 -4.81
N GLU A 354 -18.39 8.13 -4.23
CA GLU A 354 -19.74 8.60 -3.90
C GLU A 354 -19.75 9.52 -2.67
N LYS A 355 -19.18 9.07 -1.55
CA LYS A 355 -19.38 9.71 -0.24
C LYS A 355 -18.50 10.92 0.01
N LEU A 356 -17.34 11.01 -0.64
CA LEU A 356 -16.42 12.13 -0.46
C LEU A 356 -16.29 13.01 -1.70
N VAL A 357 -16.15 12.40 -2.88
CA VAL A 357 -15.97 13.14 -4.14
C VAL A 357 -17.32 13.61 -4.72
N GLY A 358 -18.42 12.93 -4.38
CA GLY A 358 -19.76 13.28 -4.86
C GLY A 358 -20.08 12.79 -6.28
N LYS A 359 -19.37 11.77 -6.79
CA LYS A 359 -19.74 11.12 -8.05
C LYS A 359 -20.92 10.16 -7.83
N PRO A 360 -21.89 10.07 -8.75
CA PRO A 360 -22.98 9.10 -8.64
C PRO A 360 -22.50 7.65 -8.60
N GLN A 361 -23.36 6.75 -8.10
CA GLN A 361 -23.11 5.31 -8.03
C GLN A 361 -22.73 4.71 -9.38
N GLY A 362 -21.51 4.19 -9.45
CA GLY A 362 -20.94 3.64 -10.68
C GLY A 362 -20.45 4.70 -11.66
N LYS A 363 -19.98 5.85 -11.16
CA LYS A 363 -19.30 6.88 -11.96
C LYS A 363 -17.94 7.22 -11.34
N GLY A 364 -17.09 7.91 -12.12
CA GLY A 364 -15.77 8.35 -11.66
C GLY A 364 -14.59 7.49 -12.13
N HIS A 365 -14.86 6.46 -12.93
CA HIS A 365 -13.85 5.75 -13.70
C HIS A 365 -14.34 5.59 -15.15
N PRO A 366 -13.49 5.77 -16.17
CA PRO A 366 -13.90 5.65 -17.57
C PRO A 366 -14.61 4.34 -17.91
N ALA A 367 -14.15 3.21 -17.34
CA ALA A 367 -14.79 1.91 -17.55
C ALA A 367 -16.21 1.81 -16.97
N MET A 368 -16.54 2.63 -15.96
CA MET A 368 -17.85 2.67 -15.34
C MET A 368 -18.82 3.62 -16.05
N GLU A 369 -18.34 4.46 -16.97
CA GLU A 369 -19.22 5.35 -17.72
C GLU A 369 -20.25 4.59 -18.56
N LYS A 370 -19.89 3.40 -19.03
CA LYS A 370 -20.73 2.46 -19.79
C LYS A 370 -21.40 1.38 -18.93
N LEU A 371 -21.58 1.64 -17.63
CA LEU A 371 -22.14 0.67 -16.69
C LEU A 371 -23.45 0.05 -17.16
N ASP A 372 -24.35 0.86 -17.70
CA ASP A 372 -25.67 0.40 -18.11
C ASP A 372 -25.60 -0.56 -19.32
N GLU A 373 -24.68 -0.31 -20.26
CA GLU A 373 -24.38 -1.22 -21.37
C GLU A 373 -23.75 -2.53 -20.86
N MET A 374 -22.83 -2.46 -19.89
CA MET A 374 -22.22 -3.65 -19.28
C MET A 374 -23.25 -4.51 -18.58
N LEU A 375 -24.17 -3.88 -17.83
CA LEU A 375 -25.27 -4.57 -17.18
C LEU A 375 -26.19 -5.24 -18.21
N ALA A 376 -26.63 -4.53 -19.24
CA ALA A 376 -27.49 -5.09 -20.28
C ALA A 376 -26.87 -6.33 -20.94
N LYS A 377 -25.57 -6.28 -21.28
CA LYS A 377 -24.83 -7.43 -21.82
C LYS A 377 -24.79 -8.60 -20.85
N ARG A 378 -24.52 -8.33 -19.58
CA ARG A 378 -24.44 -9.36 -18.53
C ARG A 378 -25.77 -10.05 -18.24
N PHE A 379 -26.88 -9.34 -18.36
CA PHE A 379 -28.20 -9.97 -18.22
C PHE A 379 -28.60 -10.77 -19.47
N ALA A 380 -28.11 -10.40 -20.65
CA ALA A 380 -28.44 -11.04 -21.93
C ALA A 380 -27.64 -12.32 -22.21
N ALA A 381 -26.39 -12.45 -21.74
CA ALA A 381 -25.52 -13.59 -22.01
C ALA A 381 -24.64 -13.96 -20.80
N GLU A 382 -23.95 -15.10 -20.88
CA GLU A 382 -22.95 -15.50 -19.88
C GLU A 382 -21.85 -14.43 -19.73
N PRO A 383 -21.45 -14.07 -18.50
CA PRO A 383 -20.60 -12.92 -18.24
C PRO A 383 -19.16 -13.11 -18.72
N ASN A 384 -18.54 -12.03 -19.18
CA ASN A 384 -17.08 -12.00 -19.17
C ASN A 384 -16.62 -11.74 -17.74
N LYS A 385 -15.58 -12.45 -17.30
CA LYS A 385 -15.03 -12.34 -15.93
C LYS A 385 -14.12 -11.11 -15.75
N GLY A 386 -14.39 -10.03 -16.50
CA GLY A 386 -13.64 -8.78 -16.42
C GLY A 386 -13.96 -8.01 -15.12
N PRO A 387 -13.00 -7.29 -14.50
CA PRO A 387 -13.21 -6.70 -13.18
C PRO A 387 -14.38 -5.72 -13.09
N PHE A 388 -14.52 -4.80 -14.05
CA PHE A 388 -15.61 -3.80 -14.06
C PHE A 388 -16.98 -4.39 -14.40
N GLU A 389 -17.02 -5.41 -15.25
CA GLU A 389 -18.26 -6.14 -15.51
C GLU A 389 -18.72 -6.84 -14.23
N GLN A 390 -17.81 -7.51 -13.53
CA GLN A 390 -18.07 -8.12 -12.22
C GLN A 390 -18.51 -7.11 -11.17
N LEU A 391 -17.83 -5.95 -11.11
CA LEU A 391 -18.16 -4.84 -10.21
C LEU A 391 -19.58 -4.30 -10.43
N ALA A 392 -20.07 -4.32 -11.67
CA ALA A 392 -21.41 -3.85 -12.02
C ALA A 392 -22.52 -4.58 -11.22
N THR A 393 -22.31 -5.85 -10.85
CA THR A 393 -23.22 -6.59 -9.95
C THR A 393 -23.47 -5.83 -8.66
N PHE A 394 -22.39 -5.39 -8.02
CA PHE A 394 -22.48 -4.68 -6.75
C PHE A 394 -23.10 -3.30 -6.93
N VAL A 395 -22.92 -2.63 -8.07
CA VAL A 395 -23.55 -1.33 -8.31
C VAL A 395 -25.08 -1.45 -8.43
N VAL A 396 -25.60 -2.51 -9.06
CA VAL A 396 -27.06 -2.77 -9.10
C VAL A 396 -27.63 -2.93 -7.69
N LEU A 397 -26.93 -3.71 -6.87
CA LEU A 397 -27.27 -3.94 -5.47
C LEU A 397 -27.24 -2.64 -4.65
N ILE A 398 -26.21 -1.82 -4.82
CA ILE A 398 -26.05 -0.51 -4.15
C ILE A 398 -27.13 0.49 -4.61
N ARG A 399 -27.47 0.52 -5.91
CA ARG A 399 -28.55 1.37 -6.44
C ARG A 399 -29.91 0.98 -5.87
N ALA A 400 -30.15 -0.32 -5.70
CA ALA A 400 -31.44 -0.82 -5.23
C ALA A 400 -31.64 -0.70 -3.71
N HIS A 401 -30.58 -0.90 -2.92
CA HIS A 401 -30.70 -1.01 -1.45
C HIS A 401 -29.84 -0.02 -0.67
N GLY A 402 -29.08 0.84 -1.37
CA GLY A 402 -28.05 1.67 -0.77
C GLY A 402 -26.85 0.85 -0.29
N TRP A 403 -25.94 1.51 0.43
CA TRP A 403 -24.73 0.89 0.97
C TRP A 403 -24.94 0.05 2.23
N GLY A 404 -26.11 0.17 2.88
CA GLY A 404 -26.40 -0.47 4.17
C GLY A 404 -26.16 -1.98 4.15
N PRO A 405 -26.83 -2.74 3.24
CA PRO A 405 -26.67 -4.19 3.18
C PRO A 405 -25.25 -4.65 2.86
N LEU A 406 -24.54 -3.97 1.96
CA LEU A 406 -23.15 -4.31 1.64
C LEU A 406 -22.22 -4.08 2.85
N ARG A 407 -22.35 -2.94 3.55
CA ARG A 407 -21.61 -2.64 4.78
C ARG A 407 -21.87 -3.69 5.86
N GLU A 408 -23.14 -4.05 6.08
CA GLU A 408 -23.52 -5.08 7.05
C GLU A 408 -22.95 -6.45 6.66
N THR A 409 -23.00 -6.79 5.38
CA THR A 409 -22.44 -8.04 4.84
C THR A 409 -20.95 -8.15 5.11
N LEU A 410 -20.17 -7.14 4.73
CA LEU A 410 -18.71 -7.16 4.90
C LEU A 410 -18.30 -7.16 6.38
N ARG A 411 -19.01 -6.40 7.22
CA ARG A 411 -18.79 -6.34 8.68
C ARG A 411 -19.20 -7.62 9.40
N SER A 412 -20.16 -8.40 8.88
CA SER A 412 -20.61 -9.65 9.52
C SER A 412 -19.50 -10.68 9.66
N TYR A 413 -18.46 -10.63 8.82
CA TYR A 413 -17.30 -11.54 8.91
C TYR A 413 -16.46 -11.34 10.18
N ALA A 414 -16.61 -10.19 10.86
CA ALA A 414 -16.01 -9.97 12.17
C ALA A 414 -16.66 -10.82 13.28
N LYS A 415 -17.95 -11.11 13.14
CA LYS A 415 -18.77 -11.80 14.15
C LYS A 415 -18.91 -13.28 13.82
N ASP A 416 -19.23 -13.57 12.56
CA ASP A 416 -19.51 -14.90 12.06
C ASP A 416 -18.34 -15.36 11.21
N ALA A 417 -17.49 -16.22 11.80
CA ALA A 417 -16.32 -16.75 11.13
C ALA A 417 -16.72 -17.64 9.93
N THR A 418 -16.00 -17.47 8.82
CA THR A 418 -16.11 -18.37 7.67
C THR A 418 -15.40 -19.70 7.97
N PRO A 419 -15.92 -20.84 7.50
CA PRO A 419 -15.22 -22.12 7.60
C PRO A 419 -13.79 -22.02 7.02
N LYS A 420 -12.78 -22.51 7.75
CA LYS A 420 -11.35 -22.34 7.43
C LYS A 420 -10.92 -22.93 6.07
N SER A 421 -11.74 -23.80 5.48
CA SER A 421 -11.49 -24.48 4.20
C SER A 421 -12.68 -24.36 3.26
N ALA A 422 -13.44 -23.27 3.34
CA ALA A 422 -14.57 -23.04 2.46
C ALA A 422 -14.09 -22.98 0.99
N THR A 423 -14.76 -23.72 0.11
CA THR A 423 -14.51 -23.64 -1.34
C THR A 423 -14.97 -22.29 -1.90
N LYS A 424 -14.57 -21.96 -3.13
CA LYS A 424 -15.03 -20.75 -3.82
C LYS A 424 -16.56 -20.67 -3.86
N GLU A 425 -17.22 -21.78 -4.17
CA GLU A 425 -18.67 -21.89 -4.28
C GLU A 425 -19.35 -21.66 -2.92
N GLN A 426 -18.77 -22.20 -1.85
CA GLN A 426 -19.24 -21.94 -0.48
C GLN A 426 -19.06 -20.48 -0.08
N LEU A 427 -17.94 -19.84 -0.44
CA LEU A 427 -17.72 -18.41 -0.19
C LEU A 427 -18.73 -17.54 -0.94
N GLN A 428 -19.05 -17.88 -2.19
CA GLN A 428 -20.08 -17.20 -2.99
C GLN A 428 -21.47 -17.35 -2.35
N SER A 429 -21.83 -18.57 -1.95
CA SER A 429 -23.09 -18.90 -1.28
C SER A 429 -23.25 -18.13 0.04
N ILE A 430 -22.21 -18.13 0.88
CA ILE A 430 -22.16 -17.39 2.15
C ILE A 430 -22.31 -15.89 1.92
N PHE A 431 -21.65 -15.33 0.89
CA PHE A 431 -21.76 -13.92 0.57
C PHE A 431 -23.19 -13.56 0.15
N ALA A 432 -23.80 -14.34 -0.75
CA ALA A 432 -25.17 -14.13 -1.23
C ALA A 432 -26.18 -14.22 -0.09
N GLU A 433 -26.04 -15.21 0.79
CA GLU A 433 -26.89 -15.38 1.98
C GLU A 433 -26.79 -14.18 2.93
N ARG A 434 -25.57 -13.77 3.29
CA ARG A 434 -25.33 -12.61 4.18
C ARG A 434 -25.90 -11.33 3.58
N TYR A 435 -25.69 -11.12 2.29
CA TYR A 435 -26.24 -9.96 1.58
C TYR A 435 -27.77 -9.99 1.57
N GLY A 436 -28.39 -11.11 1.21
CA GLY A 436 -29.85 -11.24 1.16
C GLY A 436 -30.51 -10.96 2.51
N LYS A 437 -29.93 -11.50 3.59
CA LYS A 437 -30.39 -11.24 4.97
C LYS A 437 -30.28 -9.76 5.33
N ALA A 438 -29.15 -9.12 5.03
CA ALA A 438 -28.95 -7.69 5.30
C ALA A 438 -29.87 -6.79 4.45
N ALA A 439 -30.10 -7.17 3.19
CA ALA A 439 -30.99 -6.47 2.27
C ALA A 439 -32.48 -6.71 2.56
N LYS A 440 -32.80 -7.74 3.36
CA LYS A 440 -34.16 -8.27 3.54
C LYS A 440 -34.83 -8.60 2.20
N ALA A 441 -34.06 -9.18 1.29
CA ALA A 441 -34.50 -9.56 -0.05
C ALA A 441 -33.92 -10.93 -0.43
N ASP A 442 -34.71 -11.71 -1.18
CA ASP A 442 -34.20 -12.94 -1.78
C ASP A 442 -33.41 -12.60 -3.04
N VAL A 443 -32.08 -12.70 -2.93
CA VAL A 443 -31.11 -12.34 -3.97
C VAL A 443 -30.52 -13.57 -4.66
N SER A 444 -31.00 -14.79 -4.36
CA SER A 444 -30.40 -16.03 -4.88
C SER A 444 -30.34 -16.05 -6.40
N ASP A 445 -31.48 -15.83 -7.05
CA ASP A 445 -31.61 -15.92 -8.51
C ASP A 445 -30.80 -14.82 -9.20
N TYR A 446 -30.70 -13.66 -8.55
CA TYR A 446 -29.88 -12.56 -9.03
C TYR A 446 -28.39 -12.92 -9.01
N PHE A 447 -27.88 -13.44 -7.88
CA PHE A 447 -26.47 -13.85 -7.79
C PHE A 447 -26.14 -14.99 -8.75
N GLU A 448 -27.02 -15.98 -8.91
CA GLU A 448 -26.85 -17.05 -9.90
C GLU A 448 -26.80 -16.50 -11.32
N LYS A 449 -27.70 -15.58 -11.67
CA LYS A 449 -27.68 -14.90 -12.98
C LYS A 449 -26.39 -14.10 -13.20
N MET A 450 -25.76 -13.63 -12.13
CA MET A 450 -24.47 -12.94 -12.16
C MET A 450 -23.27 -13.91 -12.13
N GLY A 451 -23.47 -15.23 -12.14
CA GLY A 451 -22.40 -16.24 -12.20
C GLY A 451 -21.84 -16.65 -10.85
N TYR A 452 -22.57 -16.43 -9.76
CA TYR A 452 -22.23 -16.92 -8.42
C TYR A 452 -22.93 -18.26 -8.17
N HIS A 453 -22.27 -19.15 -7.44
CA HIS A 453 -22.94 -20.33 -6.89
C HIS A 453 -23.70 -19.97 -5.62
N VAL A 454 -24.98 -20.35 -5.54
CA VAL A 454 -25.82 -20.20 -4.34
C VAL A 454 -26.37 -21.57 -3.94
N GLU A 455 -25.93 -22.10 -2.80
CA GLU A 455 -26.33 -23.44 -2.36
C GLU A 455 -27.82 -23.48 -1.96
N SER A 456 -28.42 -24.67 -2.03
CA SER A 456 -29.83 -24.87 -1.68
C SER A 456 -30.17 -24.46 -0.25
N THR A 457 -29.23 -24.60 0.68
CA THR A 457 -29.34 -24.14 2.08
C THR A 457 -29.45 -22.62 2.17
N ALA A 458 -28.61 -21.89 1.43
CA ALA A 458 -28.68 -20.43 1.34
C ALA A 458 -30.01 -19.98 0.72
N LYS A 459 -30.45 -20.61 -0.38
CA LYS A 459 -31.77 -20.33 -1.00
C LYS A 459 -32.93 -20.55 -0.02
N ALA A 460 -32.91 -21.67 0.70
CA ALA A 460 -33.94 -21.96 1.70
C ALA A 460 -33.99 -20.91 2.82
N SER A 461 -32.83 -20.36 3.21
CA SER A 461 -32.76 -19.30 4.22
C SER A 461 -33.33 -17.95 3.74
N LEU A 462 -33.36 -17.72 2.42
CA LEU A 462 -33.83 -16.47 1.81
C LEU A 462 -35.28 -16.53 1.30
N LYS A 463 -35.84 -17.73 1.05
CA LYS A 463 -37.15 -17.98 0.40
C LYS A 463 -38.35 -17.21 0.99
N GLY A 464 -38.29 -16.78 2.24
CA GLY A 464 -39.35 -16.00 2.90
C GLY A 464 -39.28 -14.48 2.67
N LEU A 465 -38.22 -14.00 2.02
CA LEU A 465 -37.99 -12.58 1.73
C LEU A 465 -38.56 -12.21 0.35
N PRO A 466 -38.90 -10.92 0.11
CA PRO A 466 -39.30 -10.46 -1.21
C PRO A 466 -38.22 -10.75 -2.26
N ALA A 467 -38.61 -11.36 -3.38
CA ALA A 467 -37.69 -11.64 -4.48
C ALA A 467 -37.08 -10.35 -5.05
N PHE A 468 -35.76 -10.28 -5.13
CA PHE A 468 -35.06 -9.15 -5.69
C PHE A 468 -35.20 -9.12 -7.20
N LYS A 469 -35.81 -8.05 -7.71
CA LYS A 469 -35.93 -7.77 -9.15
C LYS A 469 -35.07 -6.55 -9.48
N PRO A 470 -33.94 -6.71 -10.17
CA PRO A 470 -33.08 -5.58 -10.50
C PRO A 470 -33.81 -4.65 -11.47
N THR A 471 -33.78 -3.36 -11.20
CA THR A 471 -34.19 -2.35 -12.18
C THR A 471 -33.08 -2.22 -13.21
N LEU A 472 -33.30 -2.78 -14.40
CA LEU A 472 -32.36 -2.61 -15.50
C LEU A 472 -32.45 -1.16 -16.01
N PRO A 473 -31.31 -0.51 -16.28
CA PRO A 473 -31.33 0.75 -17.00
C PRO A 473 -31.96 0.53 -18.38
N THR A 474 -32.86 1.43 -18.78
CA THR A 474 -33.38 1.44 -20.15
C THR A 474 -32.20 1.69 -21.10
N PRO A 475 -32.04 0.93 -22.19
CA PRO A 475 -30.98 1.20 -23.16
C PRO A 475 -31.07 2.66 -23.60
N ALA A 476 -29.95 3.39 -23.55
CA ALA A 476 -29.87 4.68 -24.20
C ALA A 476 -30.21 4.48 -25.68
N LYS A 477 -31.23 5.19 -26.17
CA LYS A 477 -31.61 5.18 -27.58
C LYS A 477 -30.52 5.75 -28.45
#